data_AF-A0A2N2IYV7-F1
#
_entry.id   AF-A0A2N2IYV7-F1
#
_cell.length_a   1.000
_cell.length_b   1.000
_cell.length_c   1.000
_cell.angle_alpha   90.00
_cell.angle_beta   90.00
_cell.angle_gamma   90.00
#
_symmetry.space_group_name_H-M   'P 1'
#
loop_
_entity.id
_entity.type
_entity.pdbx_description
1 polymer ?
#
loop_
_entity_poly.entity_id
_entity_poly.type
_entity_poly.pdbx_seq_one_letter_code
_entity_poly.pdbx_strand_id
1 'polypeptide(L)'
;MQTQAYFDDIQLHILEELRKATSSIHIAVAWFTDPDIFEQLCRKAGSGVQVEMIVVNDSINRKSDLQHERLRDLGGMCMMVGDNKKNATRMHNKFCVIDRATVITGSYNWSQRAQQNSENIIVTSDNPEFARQFIDEFEYLVEFHSAKGMRGADEWCSLGKTYLQCNQFAKAINAYQQAIRVDPKYVDAWYDLGYAYDDSNQHDKAIDVYQQAILIDPEM
;
A
#
# COMPACT_ATOMS: atom_id res chain seq x y z
N MET A 1 -3.21 16.46 -14.02
CA MET A 1 -3.48 16.37 -12.58
C MET A 1 -4.70 17.20 -12.20
N GLN A 2 -5.72 16.55 -11.65
CA GLN A 2 -6.90 17.19 -11.04
C GLN A 2 -7.09 16.63 -9.63
N THR A 3 -7.33 17.49 -8.65
CA THR A 3 -7.57 17.08 -7.26
C THR A 3 -8.90 17.64 -6.78
N GLN A 4 -9.75 16.79 -6.22
CA GLN A 4 -11.05 17.18 -5.68
C GLN A 4 -11.31 16.49 -4.34
N ALA A 5 -11.84 17.24 -3.37
CA ALA A 5 -12.29 16.71 -2.09
C ALA A 5 -13.82 16.49 -2.14
N TYR A 6 -14.27 15.40 -1.52
CA TYR A 6 -15.68 15.05 -1.40
C TYR A 6 -16.02 14.80 0.07
N PHE A 7 -17.14 15.38 0.51
CA PHE A 7 -17.66 15.30 1.87
C PHE A 7 -19.05 14.65 1.93
N ASP A 8 -19.74 14.61 0.79
CA ASP A 8 -21.07 14.03 0.61
C ASP A 8 -21.01 12.99 -0.52
N ASP A 9 -21.99 12.08 -0.56
CA ASP A 9 -22.14 11.06 -1.62
C ASP A 9 -20.84 10.27 -1.92
N ILE A 10 -19.99 10.09 -0.90
CA ILE A 10 -18.64 9.54 -1.03
C ILE A 10 -18.64 8.17 -1.71
N GLN A 11 -19.59 7.30 -1.36
CA GLN A 11 -19.75 5.98 -1.96
C GLN A 11 -19.95 6.09 -3.49
N LEU A 12 -20.78 7.05 -3.94
CA LEU A 12 -21.07 7.26 -5.36
C LEU A 12 -19.83 7.72 -6.11
N HIS A 13 -19.05 8.66 -5.55
CA HIS A 13 -17.81 9.11 -6.16
C HIS A 13 -16.75 8.00 -6.25
N ILE A 14 -16.64 7.14 -5.22
CA ILE A 14 -15.78 5.94 -5.30
C ILE A 14 -16.23 5.03 -6.45
N LEU A 15 -17.53 4.75 -6.55
CA LEU A 15 -18.09 3.92 -7.62
C LEU A 15 -17.86 4.52 -9.01
N GLU A 16 -17.96 5.84 -9.17
CA GLU A 16 -17.68 6.55 -10.42
C GLU A 16 -16.23 6.39 -10.86
N GLU A 17 -15.27 6.55 -9.95
CA GLU A 17 -13.85 6.34 -10.26
C GLU A 17 -13.54 4.88 -10.57
N LEU A 18 -14.06 3.93 -9.79
CA LEU A 18 -13.87 2.51 -10.05
C LEU A 18 -14.41 2.08 -11.42
N ARG A 19 -15.53 2.66 -11.88
CA ARG A 19 -16.08 2.40 -13.22
C ARG A 19 -15.15 2.84 -14.34
N LYS A 20 -14.28 3.83 -14.13
CA LYS A 20 -13.32 4.32 -15.13
C LYS A 20 -12.11 3.41 -15.29
N ALA A 21 -11.81 2.55 -14.30
CA ALA A 21 -10.65 1.68 -14.32
C ALA A 21 -10.59 0.77 -15.56
N THR A 22 -9.42 0.68 -16.19
CA THR A 22 -9.18 -0.07 -17.43
C THR A 22 -8.07 -1.12 -17.31
N SER A 23 -7.17 -0.97 -16.33
CA SER A 23 -5.97 -1.80 -16.22
C SER A 23 -5.79 -2.38 -14.82
N SER A 24 -5.87 -1.57 -13.76
CA SER A 24 -5.55 -2.02 -12.39
C SER A 24 -6.25 -1.22 -11.30
N ILE A 25 -6.52 -1.89 -10.19
CA ILE A 25 -7.11 -1.33 -8.97
C ILE A 25 -6.39 -1.96 -7.77
N HIS A 26 -5.70 -1.16 -6.97
CA HIS A 26 -5.01 -1.59 -5.75
C HIS A 26 -5.64 -0.90 -4.53
N ILE A 27 -6.14 -1.68 -3.56
CA ILE A 27 -6.94 -1.16 -2.44
C ILE A 27 -6.34 -1.59 -1.11
N ALA A 28 -5.98 -0.64 -0.26
CA ALA A 28 -5.65 -0.89 1.14
C ALA A 28 -6.61 -0.11 2.04
N VAL A 29 -7.57 -0.82 2.63
CA VAL A 29 -8.62 -0.23 3.47
C VAL A 29 -8.80 -1.04 4.75
N ALA A 30 -8.87 -0.37 5.90
CA ALA A 30 -9.00 -1.03 7.18
C ALA A 30 -10.27 -1.90 7.26
N TRP A 31 -11.42 -1.28 7.00
CA TRP A 31 -12.73 -1.92 7.02
C TRP A 31 -13.42 -1.80 5.68
N PHE A 32 -13.85 -2.95 5.15
CA PHE A 32 -14.57 -3.07 3.90
C PHE A 32 -15.76 -4.00 4.08
N THR A 33 -16.96 -3.44 4.08
CA THR A 33 -18.22 -4.19 4.17
C THR A 33 -19.29 -3.71 3.18
N ASP A 34 -18.94 -2.81 2.26
CA ASP A 34 -19.88 -2.23 1.28
C ASP A 34 -20.10 -3.18 0.08
N PRO A 35 -21.32 -3.72 -0.12
CA PRO A 35 -21.58 -4.71 -1.17
C PRO A 35 -21.57 -4.11 -2.58
N ASP A 36 -21.96 -2.84 -2.74
CA ASP A 36 -22.05 -2.21 -4.05
C ASP A 36 -20.66 -1.94 -4.61
N ILE A 37 -19.75 -1.45 -3.76
CA ILE A 37 -18.35 -1.28 -4.12
C ILE A 37 -17.73 -2.65 -4.44
N PHE A 38 -17.94 -3.66 -3.61
CA PHE A 38 -17.40 -5.00 -3.84
C PHE A 38 -17.91 -5.64 -5.15
N GLU A 39 -19.19 -5.44 -5.48
CA GLU A 39 -19.75 -5.91 -6.74
C GLU A 39 -19.11 -5.21 -7.95
N GLN A 40 -18.81 -3.91 -7.88
CA GLN A 40 -18.08 -3.24 -8.96
C GLN A 40 -16.66 -3.78 -9.12
N LEU A 41 -15.97 -4.09 -8.02
CA LEU A 41 -14.65 -4.71 -8.07
C LEU A 41 -14.69 -6.08 -8.74
N CYS A 42 -15.68 -6.91 -8.41
CA CYS A 42 -15.88 -8.20 -9.08
C CYS A 42 -16.13 -8.02 -10.58
N ARG A 43 -16.98 -7.06 -10.98
CA ARG A 43 -17.22 -6.76 -12.40
C ARG A 43 -15.94 -6.35 -13.12
N LYS A 44 -15.11 -5.52 -12.49
CA LYS A 44 -13.83 -5.08 -13.06
C LYS A 44 -12.85 -6.25 -13.21
N ALA A 45 -12.70 -7.08 -12.18
CA ALA A 45 -11.91 -8.31 -12.25
C ALA A 45 -12.40 -9.22 -13.40
N GLY A 46 -13.70 -9.48 -13.48
CA GLY A 46 -14.30 -10.28 -14.56
C GLY A 46 -14.17 -9.69 -15.96
N SER A 47 -13.89 -8.38 -16.09
CA SER A 47 -13.59 -7.71 -17.37
C SER A 47 -12.10 -7.69 -17.72
N GLY A 48 -11.24 -8.31 -16.89
CA GLY A 48 -9.80 -8.39 -17.11
C GLY A 48 -8.97 -7.28 -16.45
N VAL A 49 -9.58 -6.41 -15.64
CA VAL A 49 -8.86 -5.43 -14.83
C VAL A 49 -8.20 -6.14 -13.66
N GLN A 50 -6.91 -5.89 -13.40
CA GLN A 50 -6.22 -6.44 -12.23
C GLN A 50 -6.78 -5.80 -10.95
N VAL A 51 -7.43 -6.57 -10.10
CA VAL A 51 -8.01 -6.07 -8.85
C VAL A 51 -7.34 -6.73 -7.67
N GLU A 52 -6.69 -5.93 -6.83
CA GLU A 52 -5.95 -6.39 -5.66
C GLU A 52 -6.38 -5.60 -4.43
N MET A 53 -6.75 -6.31 -3.36
CA MET A 53 -7.21 -5.68 -2.14
C MET A 53 -6.62 -6.30 -0.87
N ILE A 54 -6.35 -5.43 0.11
CA ILE A 54 -5.86 -5.75 1.43
C ILE A 54 -6.82 -5.15 2.46
N VAL A 55 -7.33 -5.98 3.37
CA VAL A 55 -8.25 -5.57 4.45
C VAL A 55 -7.85 -6.18 5.78
N VAL A 56 -8.27 -5.59 6.90
CA VAL A 56 -7.90 -6.10 8.23
C VAL A 56 -8.63 -7.40 8.57
N ASN A 57 -7.96 -8.40 9.15
CA ASN A 57 -8.54 -9.66 9.62
C ASN A 57 -9.17 -9.52 11.01
N ASP A 58 -10.11 -8.59 11.17
CA ASP A 58 -10.85 -8.39 12.42
C ASP A 58 -12.29 -8.92 12.35
N SER A 59 -13.07 -8.69 13.40
CA SER A 59 -14.46 -9.13 13.45
C SER A 59 -15.39 -8.33 12.54
N ILE A 60 -14.99 -7.13 12.09
CA ILE A 60 -15.83 -6.29 11.22
C ILE A 60 -15.82 -6.89 9.81
N ASN A 61 -14.65 -7.16 9.26
CA ASN A 61 -14.54 -7.76 7.92
C ASN A 61 -14.98 -9.23 7.91
N ARG A 62 -14.63 -10.03 8.93
CA ARG A 62 -15.03 -11.46 9.01
C ARG A 62 -16.53 -11.70 9.14
N LYS A 63 -17.28 -10.74 9.69
CA LYS A 63 -18.74 -10.83 9.82
C LYS A 63 -19.47 -10.16 8.65
N SER A 64 -18.74 -9.62 7.68
CA SER A 64 -19.36 -9.07 6.47
C SER A 64 -19.87 -10.20 5.58
N ASP A 65 -20.95 -9.95 4.85
CA ASP A 65 -21.49 -10.91 3.88
C ASP A 65 -20.70 -10.89 2.54
N LEU A 66 -19.54 -10.22 2.49
CA LEU A 66 -18.73 -10.12 1.29
C LEU A 66 -18.05 -11.47 0.97
N GLN A 67 -18.37 -12.01 -0.19
CA GLN A 67 -17.79 -13.27 -0.68
C GLN A 67 -16.41 -13.03 -1.29
N HIS A 68 -15.40 -12.80 -0.44
CA HIS A 68 -14.02 -12.53 -0.88
C HIS A 68 -13.43 -13.60 -1.81
N GLU A 69 -13.91 -14.85 -1.73
CA GLU A 69 -13.58 -15.94 -2.65
C GLU A 69 -13.95 -15.64 -4.10
N ARG A 70 -15.12 -15.01 -4.34
CA ARG A 70 -15.60 -14.68 -5.68
C ARG A 70 -14.63 -13.75 -6.42
N LEU A 71 -13.98 -12.82 -5.72
CA LEU A 71 -12.99 -11.95 -6.33
C LEU A 71 -11.77 -12.77 -6.80
N ARG A 72 -11.37 -13.79 -6.05
CA ARG A 72 -10.27 -14.71 -6.42
C ARG A 72 -10.62 -15.58 -7.61
N ASP A 73 -11.84 -16.08 -7.66
CA ASP A 73 -12.34 -16.88 -8.79
C ASP A 73 -12.36 -16.08 -10.11
N LEU A 74 -12.47 -14.75 -10.01
CA LEU A 74 -12.41 -13.81 -11.13
C LEU A 74 -10.98 -13.33 -11.44
N GLY A 75 -9.95 -13.93 -10.84
CA GLY A 75 -8.54 -13.60 -11.07
C GLY A 75 -8.02 -12.42 -10.25
N GLY A 76 -8.81 -11.87 -9.33
CA GLY A 76 -8.37 -10.83 -8.40
C GLY A 76 -7.64 -11.39 -7.17
N MET A 77 -6.99 -10.51 -6.41
CA MET A 77 -6.37 -10.84 -5.13
C MET A 77 -7.16 -10.21 -3.98
N CYS A 78 -7.44 -11.00 -2.94
CA CYS A 78 -7.97 -10.49 -1.67
C CYS A 78 -7.18 -11.07 -0.51
N MET A 79 -6.47 -10.21 0.22
CA MET A 79 -5.67 -10.56 1.40
C MET A 79 -6.29 -9.97 2.66
N MET A 80 -6.47 -10.80 3.68
CA MET A 80 -6.84 -10.35 5.02
C MET A 80 -5.60 -10.31 5.91
N VAL A 81 -5.29 -9.14 6.47
CA VAL A 81 -4.03 -8.88 7.18
C VAL A 81 -4.23 -8.45 8.63
N GLY A 82 -3.22 -8.65 9.47
CA GLY A 82 -3.28 -8.34 10.89
C GLY A 82 -3.14 -9.60 11.75
N ASP A 83 -2.27 -9.51 12.75
CA ASP A 83 -1.94 -10.61 13.66
C ASP A 83 -2.91 -10.57 14.86
N ASN A 84 -3.40 -11.72 15.33
CA ASN A 84 -4.28 -11.85 16.51
C ASN A 84 -3.59 -11.43 17.85
N LYS A 85 -2.42 -10.79 17.78
CA LYS A 85 -1.59 -10.42 18.93
C LYS A 85 -2.00 -9.04 19.45
N LYS A 86 -2.10 -8.93 20.77
CA LYS A 86 -2.60 -7.74 21.51
C LYS A 86 -1.93 -6.40 21.14
N ASN A 87 -0.75 -6.42 20.52
CA ASN A 87 0.05 -5.23 20.17
C ASN A 87 0.48 -5.16 18.69
N ALA A 88 -0.13 -5.93 17.78
CA ALA A 88 0.20 -5.80 16.37
C ALA A 88 -0.29 -4.45 15.82
N THR A 89 0.60 -3.70 15.16
CA THR A 89 0.27 -2.47 14.44
C THR A 89 -0.88 -2.76 13.48
N ARG A 90 -2.02 -2.12 13.69
CA ARG A 90 -3.20 -2.33 12.86
C ARG A 90 -3.05 -1.49 11.61
N MET A 91 -3.04 -2.14 10.45
CA MET A 91 -3.22 -1.45 9.17
C MET A 91 -4.52 -0.65 9.27
N HIS A 92 -4.42 0.67 9.15
CA HIS A 92 -5.55 1.60 9.20
C HIS A 92 -5.58 2.50 7.95
N ASN A 93 -4.85 2.10 6.91
CA ASN A 93 -4.84 2.76 5.61
C ASN A 93 -6.24 2.76 5.00
N LYS A 94 -6.52 3.77 4.19
CA LYS A 94 -7.79 3.98 3.49
C LYS A 94 -7.52 4.62 2.15
N PHE A 95 -6.89 3.85 1.27
CA PHE A 95 -6.58 4.32 -0.07
C PHE A 95 -6.91 3.29 -1.15
N CYS A 96 -7.12 3.80 -2.35
CA CYS A 96 -7.28 3.05 -3.58
C CYS A 96 -6.46 3.73 -4.67
N VAL A 97 -5.73 2.95 -5.46
CA VAL A 97 -5.01 3.42 -6.64
C VAL A 97 -5.60 2.76 -7.87
N ILE A 98 -6.03 3.56 -8.84
CA ILE A 98 -6.64 3.13 -10.09
C ILE A 98 -5.71 3.50 -11.26
N ASP A 99 -5.46 2.52 -12.13
CA ASP A 99 -4.67 2.65 -13.37
C ASP A 99 -3.31 3.34 -13.18
N ARG A 100 -2.72 3.18 -11.99
CA ARG A 100 -1.44 3.79 -11.59
C ARG A 100 -1.39 5.32 -11.78
N ALA A 101 -2.55 5.99 -11.79
CA ALA A 101 -2.65 7.42 -12.10
C ALA A 101 -3.67 8.16 -11.23
N THR A 102 -4.68 7.46 -10.72
CA THR A 102 -5.71 8.04 -9.85
C THR A 102 -5.59 7.47 -8.44
N VAL A 103 -5.55 8.34 -7.44
CA VAL A 103 -5.53 7.95 -6.02
C VAL A 103 -6.79 8.48 -5.33
N ILE A 104 -7.47 7.61 -4.61
CA ILE A 104 -8.53 7.95 -3.67
C ILE A 104 -7.98 7.71 -2.26
N THR A 105 -8.02 8.71 -1.39
CA THR A 105 -7.57 8.56 0.01
C THR A 105 -8.36 9.48 0.95
N GLY A 106 -8.49 9.11 2.22
CA GLY A 106 -9.21 9.94 3.19
C GLY A 106 -9.50 9.22 4.50
N SER A 107 -10.56 9.67 5.18
CA SER A 107 -11.01 9.06 6.44
C SER A 107 -12.02 7.92 6.22
N TYR A 108 -12.67 7.90 5.04
CA TYR A 108 -13.79 7.01 4.72
C TYR A 108 -13.38 5.52 4.65
N ASN A 109 -13.92 4.71 5.56
CA ASN A 109 -13.87 3.25 5.44
C ASN A 109 -14.92 2.77 4.44
N TRP A 110 -14.61 1.75 3.64
CA TRP A 110 -15.50 1.23 2.59
C TRP A 110 -16.57 0.29 3.19
N SER A 111 -17.29 0.81 4.18
CA SER A 111 -18.27 0.09 4.99
C SER A 111 -19.62 0.80 4.93
N GLN A 112 -20.71 0.03 4.96
CA GLN A 112 -22.07 0.59 4.95
C GLN A 112 -22.30 1.65 6.05
N ARG A 113 -21.64 1.48 7.22
CA ARG A 113 -21.77 2.43 8.34
C ARG A 113 -21.10 3.78 8.08
N ALA A 114 -20.05 3.83 7.26
CA ALA A 114 -19.33 5.07 6.98
C ALA A 114 -20.21 6.10 6.24
N GLN A 115 -21.26 5.65 5.55
CA GLN A 115 -22.23 6.54 4.89
C GLN A 115 -23.00 7.44 5.87
N GLN A 116 -23.05 7.09 7.16
CA GLN A 116 -23.75 7.86 8.20
C GLN A 116 -22.80 8.73 9.05
N ASN A 117 -21.50 8.65 8.78
CA ASN A 117 -20.47 9.39 9.51
C ASN A 117 -20.06 10.65 8.75
N SER A 118 -19.56 11.66 9.47
CA SER A 118 -18.85 12.78 8.87
C SER A 118 -17.44 12.35 8.44
N GLU A 119 -17.30 12.01 7.17
CA GLU A 119 -16.08 11.47 6.55
C GLU A 119 -15.71 12.31 5.33
N ASN A 120 -14.50 12.12 4.80
CA ASN A 120 -14.11 12.72 3.53
C ASN A 120 -13.20 11.79 2.73
N ILE A 121 -13.15 12.04 1.42
CA ILE A 121 -12.13 11.53 0.52
C ILE A 121 -11.54 12.67 -0.32
N ILE A 122 -10.31 12.45 -0.79
CA ILE A 122 -9.66 13.24 -1.81
C ILE A 122 -9.42 12.29 -2.98
N VAL A 123 -9.81 12.72 -4.16
CA VAL A 123 -9.48 12.05 -5.42
C VAL A 123 -8.47 12.91 -6.16
N THR A 124 -7.30 12.35 -6.44
CA THR A 124 -6.27 12.97 -7.27
C THR A 124 -6.06 12.11 -8.51
N SER A 125 -6.43 12.66 -9.67
CA SER A 125 -6.35 11.99 -10.97
C SER A 125 -5.21 12.55 -11.83
N ASP A 126 -4.76 11.76 -12.80
CA ASP A 126 -3.68 12.10 -13.74
C ASP A 126 -2.38 12.52 -13.03
N ASN A 127 -1.97 11.75 -12.02
CA ASN A 127 -0.70 11.95 -11.31
C ASN A 127 0.01 10.61 -11.02
N PRO A 128 0.76 10.06 -12.01
CA PRO A 128 1.47 8.80 -11.86
C PRO A 128 2.57 8.81 -10.80
N GLU A 129 3.29 9.92 -10.60
CA GLU A 129 4.33 9.99 -9.57
C GLU A 129 3.74 9.92 -8.16
N PHE A 130 2.59 10.55 -7.93
CA PHE A 130 1.86 10.46 -6.67
C PHE A 130 1.25 9.07 -6.47
N ALA A 131 0.62 8.50 -7.50
CA ALA A 131 0.06 7.16 -7.46
C ALA A 131 1.12 6.09 -7.15
N ARG A 132 2.33 6.25 -7.68
CA ARG A 132 3.46 5.34 -7.41
C ARG A 132 3.79 5.24 -5.92
N GLN A 133 3.73 6.34 -5.18
CA GLN A 133 4.00 6.31 -3.73
C GLN A 133 3.01 5.42 -2.96
N PHE A 134 1.74 5.43 -3.37
CA PHE A 134 0.71 4.56 -2.77
C PHE A 134 0.82 3.10 -3.23
N ILE A 135 1.27 2.87 -4.47
CA ILE A 135 1.56 1.52 -4.97
C ILE A 135 2.75 0.92 -4.20
N ASP A 136 3.83 1.68 -4.01
CA ASP A 136 5.00 1.24 -3.25
C ASP A 136 4.61 0.85 -1.81
N GLU A 137 3.67 1.58 -1.19
CA GLU A 137 3.12 1.24 0.12
C GLU A 137 2.20 0.00 0.07
N PHE A 138 1.38 -0.14 -0.97
CA PHE A 138 0.54 -1.33 -1.16
C PHE A 138 1.38 -2.59 -1.31
N GLU A 139 2.39 -2.57 -2.18
CA GLU A 139 3.33 -3.67 -2.40
C GLU A 139 4.04 -4.06 -1.09
N TYR A 140 4.48 -3.06 -0.31
CA TYR A 140 5.02 -3.31 1.02
C TYR A 140 4.04 -4.05 1.94
N LEU A 141 2.78 -3.60 2.02
CA LEU A 141 1.78 -4.25 2.87
C LEU A 141 1.53 -5.70 2.45
N VAL A 142 1.53 -5.99 1.14
CA VAL A 142 1.43 -7.36 0.62
C VAL A 142 2.63 -8.20 1.08
N GLU A 143 3.85 -7.70 0.87
CA GLU A 143 5.07 -8.43 1.21
C GLU A 143 5.19 -8.67 2.72
N PHE A 144 4.97 -7.63 3.54
CA PHE A 144 5.03 -7.68 4.99
C PHE A 144 4.07 -8.71 5.60
N HIS A 145 2.87 -8.83 5.05
CA HIS A 145 1.84 -9.74 5.57
C HIS A 145 1.80 -11.12 4.88
N SER A 146 2.55 -11.33 3.80
CA SER A 146 2.64 -12.62 3.12
C SER A 146 3.41 -13.68 3.95
N ALA A 147 3.26 -14.97 3.60
CA ALA A 147 3.89 -16.09 4.33
C ALA A 147 5.44 -16.11 4.28
N LYS A 148 6.05 -15.24 3.46
CA LYS A 148 7.49 -14.94 3.44
C LYS A 148 7.87 -13.76 4.33
N GLY A 149 6.91 -13.20 5.08
CA GLY A 149 7.00 -11.92 5.74
C GLY A 149 8.29 -11.77 6.52
N MET A 150 9.18 -10.96 5.97
CA MET A 150 10.39 -10.52 6.63
C MET A 150 9.96 -9.61 7.78
N ARG A 151 10.33 -10.01 8.99
CA ARG A 151 9.94 -9.34 10.24
C ARG A 151 11.12 -8.59 10.85
N GLY A 152 12.34 -8.93 10.45
CA GLY A 152 13.56 -8.30 10.90
C GLY A 152 14.10 -7.29 9.90
N ALA A 153 14.72 -6.22 10.40
CA ALA A 153 15.41 -5.23 9.56
C ALA A 153 16.60 -5.86 8.80
N ASP A 154 17.23 -6.87 9.40
CA ASP A 154 18.29 -7.69 8.80
C ASP A 154 17.81 -8.50 7.59
N GLU A 155 16.60 -9.07 7.66
CA GLU A 155 16.01 -9.82 6.55
C GLU A 155 15.68 -8.90 5.37
N TRP A 156 15.05 -7.76 5.64
CA TRP A 156 14.76 -6.72 4.65
C TRP A 156 16.05 -6.14 4.04
N CYS A 157 17.07 -5.90 4.85
CA CYS A 157 18.38 -5.44 4.40
C CYS A 157 19.04 -6.50 3.49
N SER A 158 18.98 -7.77 3.86
CA SER A 158 19.51 -8.88 3.04
C SER A 158 18.78 -9.00 1.69
N LEU A 159 17.47 -8.78 1.67
CA LEU A 159 16.69 -8.71 0.42
C LEU A 159 17.13 -7.52 -0.42
N GLY A 160 17.30 -6.34 0.20
CA GLY A 160 17.80 -5.15 -0.47
C GLY A 160 19.14 -5.40 -1.16
N LYS A 161 20.07 -6.06 -0.46
CA LYS A 161 21.37 -6.49 -1.01
C LYS A 161 21.21 -7.42 -2.21
N THR A 162 20.29 -8.37 -2.13
CA THR A 162 20.00 -9.30 -3.22
C THR A 162 19.47 -8.57 -4.45
N TYR A 163 18.54 -7.62 -4.28
CA TYR A 163 18.03 -6.81 -5.38
C TYR A 163 19.10 -5.91 -5.99
N LEU A 164 19.93 -5.30 -5.15
CA LEU A 164 21.02 -4.43 -5.58
C LEU A 164 22.04 -5.21 -6.43
N GLN A 165 22.42 -6.41 -6.00
CA GLN A 165 23.27 -7.32 -6.79
C GLN A 165 22.65 -7.71 -8.14
N CYS A 166 21.31 -7.73 -8.22
CA CYS A 166 20.56 -7.97 -9.45
C CYS A 166 20.29 -6.69 -10.26
N ASN A 167 20.90 -5.54 -9.91
CA ASN A 167 20.64 -4.22 -10.49
C ASN A 167 19.16 -3.78 -10.44
N GLN A 168 18.37 -4.33 -9.51
CA GLN A 168 16.97 -3.95 -9.28
C GLN A 168 16.90 -2.82 -8.26
N PHE A 169 17.48 -1.66 -8.60
CA PHE A 169 17.68 -0.54 -7.67
C PHE A 169 16.40 -0.08 -6.97
N ALA A 170 15.28 0.05 -7.69
CA ALA A 170 14.01 0.46 -7.09
C ALA A 170 13.53 -0.51 -6.00
N LYS A 171 13.69 -1.82 -6.23
CA LYS A 171 13.33 -2.84 -5.23
C LYS A 171 14.31 -2.88 -4.07
N ALA A 172 15.60 -2.67 -4.34
CA ALA A 172 16.62 -2.57 -3.30
C ALA A 172 16.33 -1.39 -2.36
N ILE A 173 16.08 -0.21 -2.93
CA ILE A 173 15.68 1.01 -2.20
C ILE A 173 14.44 0.72 -1.34
N ASN A 174 13.40 0.10 -1.92
CA ASN A 174 12.19 -0.23 -1.15
C ASN A 174 12.51 -1.17 0.02
N ALA A 175 13.27 -2.25 -0.22
CA ALA A 175 13.63 -3.20 0.83
C ALA A 175 14.45 -2.56 1.96
N TYR A 176 15.42 -1.69 1.66
CA TYR A 176 16.15 -0.96 2.71
C TYR A 176 15.27 0.04 3.46
N GLN A 177 14.35 0.73 2.76
CA GLN A 177 13.34 1.57 3.43
C GLN A 177 12.45 0.74 4.36
N GLN A 178 12.13 -0.51 4.00
CA GLN A 178 11.41 -1.41 4.91
C GLN A 178 12.25 -1.81 6.11
N ALA A 179 13.54 -2.11 5.94
CA ALA A 179 14.44 -2.39 7.04
C ALA A 179 14.46 -1.23 8.06
N ILE A 180 14.55 0.01 7.57
CA ILE A 180 14.50 1.23 8.37
C ILE A 180 13.13 1.42 9.06
N ARG A 181 12.02 1.09 8.39
CA ARG A 181 10.68 1.15 9.01
C ARG A 181 10.53 0.13 10.13
N VAL A 182 11.13 -1.05 9.99
CA VAL A 182 11.11 -2.11 11.01
C VAL A 182 12.00 -1.74 12.20
N ASP A 183 13.23 -1.30 11.96
CA ASP A 183 14.14 -0.79 12.98
C ASP A 183 14.84 0.49 12.49
N PRO A 184 14.36 1.68 12.92
CA PRO A 184 14.98 2.95 12.54
C PRO A 184 16.41 3.13 13.02
N LYS A 185 16.90 2.30 13.96
CA LYS A 185 18.29 2.34 14.45
C LYS A 185 19.21 1.35 13.75
N TYR A 186 18.71 0.61 12.77
CA TYR A 186 19.50 -0.36 12.02
C TYR A 186 20.39 0.35 10.99
N VAL A 187 21.59 0.73 11.44
CA VAL A 187 22.54 1.59 10.70
C VAL A 187 22.88 1.03 9.32
N ASP A 188 23.09 -0.27 9.19
CA ASP A 188 23.40 -0.93 7.93
C ASP A 188 22.35 -0.61 6.85
N ALA A 189 21.06 -0.59 7.19
CA ALA A 189 20.03 -0.27 6.20
C ALA A 189 20.05 1.21 5.75
N TRP A 190 20.42 2.15 6.63
CA TRP A 190 20.60 3.55 6.24
C TRP A 190 21.79 3.72 5.30
N TYR A 191 22.92 3.07 5.62
CA TYR A 191 24.10 3.08 4.76
C TYR A 191 23.82 2.42 3.41
N ASP A 192 23.25 1.22 3.40
CA ASP A 192 22.96 0.48 2.18
C ASP A 192 21.87 1.15 1.32
N LEU A 193 20.93 1.88 1.93
CA LEU A 193 19.99 2.74 1.22
C LEU A 193 20.71 3.91 0.53
N GLY A 194 21.68 4.53 1.19
CA GLY A 194 22.52 5.58 0.59
C GLY A 194 23.29 5.07 -0.60
N TYR A 195 23.87 3.88 -0.47
CA TYR A 195 24.57 3.20 -1.55
C TYR A 195 23.63 2.91 -2.73
N ALA A 196 22.43 2.39 -2.47
CA ALA A 196 21.44 2.13 -3.52
C ALA A 196 20.95 3.42 -4.22
N TYR A 197 20.83 4.54 -3.50
CA TYR A 197 20.53 5.82 -4.11
C TYR A 197 21.66 6.32 -5.00
N ASP A 198 22.91 6.21 -4.56
CA ASP A 198 24.09 6.61 -5.33
C ASP A 198 24.22 5.81 -6.64
N ASP A 199 24.12 4.48 -6.56
CA ASP A 199 24.11 3.58 -7.73
C ASP A 199 22.95 3.87 -8.70
N SER A 200 21.85 4.45 -8.20
CA SER A 200 20.71 4.88 -9.01
C SER A 200 20.78 6.34 -9.48
N ASN A 201 21.92 7.02 -9.28
CA ASN A 201 22.17 8.44 -9.59
C ASN A 201 21.27 9.44 -8.84
N GLN A 202 20.78 9.06 -7.65
CA GLN A 202 19.97 9.91 -6.77
C GLN A 202 20.84 10.50 -5.63
N HIS A 203 21.91 11.19 -5.99
CA HIS A 203 22.96 11.64 -5.06
C HIS A 203 22.44 12.50 -3.90
N ASP A 204 21.48 13.40 -4.15
CA ASP A 204 20.91 14.25 -3.09
C ASP A 204 20.26 13.41 -2.00
N LYS A 205 19.49 12.37 -2.38
CA LYS A 205 18.88 11.45 -1.43
C LYS A 205 19.90 10.59 -0.72
N ALA A 206 20.98 10.20 -1.41
CA ALA A 206 22.06 9.43 -0.83
C ALA A 206 22.73 10.21 0.32
N ILE A 207 23.01 11.50 0.12
CA ILE A 207 23.59 12.37 1.15
C ILE A 207 22.69 12.41 2.39
N ASP A 208 21.38 12.61 2.21
CA ASP A 208 20.43 12.69 3.32
C ASP A 208 20.44 11.42 4.18
N VAL A 209 20.42 10.24 3.55
CA VAL A 209 20.40 8.97 4.31
C VAL A 209 21.75 8.60 4.91
N TYR A 210 22.87 8.95 4.26
CA TYR A 210 24.20 8.79 4.86
C TYR A 210 24.37 9.67 6.10
N GLN A 211 23.83 10.90 6.09
CA GLN A 211 23.83 11.75 7.27
C GLN A 211 23.02 11.13 8.41
N GLN A 212 21.90 10.45 8.12
CA GLN A 212 21.16 9.71 9.14
C GLN A 212 21.96 8.53 9.70
N ALA A 213 22.67 7.79 8.85
CA ALA A 213 23.54 6.68 9.31
C ALA A 213 24.60 7.19 10.31
N ILE A 214 25.32 8.27 9.96
CA ILE A 214 26.32 8.91 10.82
C ILE A 214 25.72 9.48 12.11
N LEU A 215 24.48 9.99 12.06
CA LEU A 215 23.80 10.49 13.26
C LEU A 215 23.48 9.36 14.25
N ILE A 216 23.15 8.17 13.74
CA ILE A 216 22.82 7.01 14.57
C ILE A 216 24.10 6.34 15.10
N ASP A 217 25.11 6.17 14.25
CA ASP A 217 26.42 5.66 14.60
C ASP A 217 27.54 6.56 14.03
N PRO A 218 28.07 7.48 14.85
CA PRO A 218 29.13 8.39 14.42
C PRO A 218 30.49 7.71 14.18
N GLU A 219 30.68 6.46 14.60
CA GLU A 219 31.94 5.72 14.47
C GLU A 219 31.95 4.72 13.30
N MET A 220 30.88 4.69 12.50
CA MET A 220 30.76 3.94 11.25
C MET A 220 31.90 4.19 10.26
#